data_AF-A0A8C5SRH3-F1
#
_entry.id   AF-A0A8C5SRH3-F1
#
_cell.length_a   1.000
_cell.length_b   1.000
_cell.length_c   1.000
_cell.angle_alpha   90.00
_cell.angle_beta   90.00
_cell.angle_gamma   90.00
#
_symmetry.space_group_name_H-M   'P 1'
#
loop_
_entity.id
_entity.type
_entity.pdbx_description
1 polymer ?
#
loop_
_entity_poly.entity_id
_entity_poly.type
_entity_poly.pdbx_seq_one_letter_code
_entity_poly.pdbx_strand_id
1 'polypeptide(L)'
;MELVGSTLTATYAHPRPTPSNFLPAISTMASSYKNRFPHYSLTHSLSLPWRPSTYYKVAAITPTLAPFSKSSQGITPSNMLPFVSNRTALFNRYSPDDWYRSNLTNYKDSEASRHNAEKMRVDTSRMIQDKDQQTRKTQTETTKNIGERVNDIVFWKTELNHEIDGMIGETNALTEMKKRLERGLAETEGPLQVAQECLLHREKRMGIDLVHDDVEKQLLTEVDVIHSCQERMRRHVDKAMAQLAADRSAQHEMEKDLSDKQSAHRIDDKCHHLRNTSDGIGYFRGVERFDATVSVPESWAKFTDDNILRSQSERAASSKLRDDIETLLVVTANEMWNQFNRANVAFTNRISETADAKNKIQTHLAKILQEIFDTEMTIEAVRKAIREKGSSLKVAQTRLDERTRRPNVELCRDYAQLR
;
A
#
# COMPACT_ATOMS: atom_id res chain seq x y z
N MET A 1 -35.31 58.84 -17.31
CA MET A 1 -34.70 59.27 -18.58
C MET A 1 -33.23 58.95 -18.45
N GLU A 2 -32.71 57.85 -18.96
CA GLU A 2 -32.42 57.43 -20.36
C GLU A 2 -30.91 57.09 -20.31
N LEU A 3 -30.47 55.83 -20.24
CA LEU A 3 -30.27 54.80 -21.28
C LEU A 3 -29.15 55.10 -22.30
N VAL A 4 -28.44 54.00 -22.64
CA VAL A 4 -27.54 53.74 -23.81
C VAL A 4 -26.07 54.11 -23.59
N GLY A 5 -25.06 53.28 -23.86
CA GLY A 5 -24.89 51.96 -24.51
C GLY A 5 -23.43 51.51 -24.28
N SER A 6 -22.78 50.54 -24.93
CA SER A 6 -23.10 49.49 -25.90
C SER A 6 -21.84 48.60 -25.99
N THR A 7 -22.04 47.28 -26.11
CA THR A 7 -21.28 46.27 -26.88
C THR A 7 -19.74 46.30 -26.95
N LEU A 8 -19.11 45.15 -26.63
CA LEU A 8 -18.13 44.52 -27.52
C LEU A 8 -18.19 42.98 -27.43
N THR A 9 -18.37 42.39 -28.60
CA THR A 9 -18.38 40.98 -28.99
C THR A 9 -16.97 40.41 -29.12
N ALA A 10 -16.73 39.16 -28.67
CA ALA A 10 -15.56 38.38 -29.05
C ALA A 10 -15.98 37.05 -29.70
N THR A 11 -15.31 36.76 -30.81
CA THR A 11 -15.68 35.82 -31.87
C THR A 11 -14.68 34.66 -31.88
N TYR A 12 -15.20 33.43 -31.87
CA TYR A 12 -14.70 32.16 -32.43
C TYR A 12 -13.22 31.75 -32.32
N ALA A 13 -13.01 30.52 -31.81
CA ALA A 13 -12.06 29.57 -32.38
C ALA A 13 -12.57 28.12 -32.21
N HIS A 14 -13.02 27.50 -33.31
CA HIS A 14 -13.22 26.05 -33.43
C HIS A 14 -11.99 25.44 -34.13
N PRO A 15 -11.42 24.32 -33.65
CA PRO A 15 -10.51 23.49 -34.45
C PRO A 15 -11.32 22.48 -35.28
N ARG A 16 -11.05 22.42 -36.59
CA ARG A 16 -11.58 21.39 -37.50
C ARG A 16 -10.64 20.17 -37.53
N PRO A 17 -11.17 18.93 -37.60
CA PRO A 17 -10.37 17.71 -37.55
C PRO A 17 -9.83 17.30 -38.93
N THR A 18 -8.63 16.73 -38.96
CA THR A 18 -8.02 16.06 -40.13
C THR A 18 -8.28 14.55 -40.08
N PRO A 19 -8.82 13.93 -41.15
CA PRO A 19 -8.89 12.47 -41.29
C PRO A 19 -7.84 11.96 -42.27
N SER A 20 -7.14 10.87 -41.93
CA SER A 20 -6.48 10.02 -42.94
C SER A 20 -6.28 8.59 -42.41
N ASN A 21 -7.28 7.76 -42.65
CA ASN A 21 -7.12 6.31 -42.75
C ASN A 21 -6.57 5.98 -44.14
N PHE A 22 -5.39 5.35 -44.22
CA PHE A 22 -4.98 4.59 -45.41
C PHE A 22 -3.99 3.48 -45.02
N LEU A 23 -4.48 2.24 -45.02
CA LEU A 23 -3.78 1.00 -45.39
C LEU A 23 -4.75 0.30 -46.37
N PRO A 24 -4.30 -0.51 -47.37
CA PRO A 24 -3.29 -1.56 -47.22
C PRO A 24 -2.41 -1.87 -48.45
N ALA A 25 -1.45 -2.80 -48.29
CA ALA A 25 -1.09 -3.73 -49.37
C ALA A 25 -0.61 -5.08 -48.79
N ILE A 26 -1.26 -6.16 -49.24
CA ILE A 26 -0.94 -7.57 -49.01
C ILE A 26 -0.05 -8.05 -50.15
N SER A 27 1.06 -8.73 -49.85
CA SER A 27 1.69 -9.77 -50.70
C SER A 27 2.79 -10.45 -49.86
N THR A 28 2.59 -11.70 -49.42
CA THR A 28 3.04 -12.97 -50.06
C THR A 28 4.56 -13.11 -50.20
N MET A 29 5.16 -13.95 -49.34
CA MET A 29 6.16 -15.00 -49.63
C MET A 29 6.75 -15.47 -48.28
N ALA A 30 6.46 -16.70 -47.83
CA ALA A 30 7.17 -17.95 -48.14
C ALA A 30 8.13 -18.35 -46.97
N SER A 31 7.61 -19.27 -46.15
CA SER A 31 8.30 -20.42 -45.50
C SER A 31 9.82 -20.38 -45.26
N SER A 32 10.23 -20.53 -43.98
CA SER A 32 11.07 -21.65 -43.49
C SER A 32 11.44 -21.45 -42.01
N TYR A 33 10.75 -22.13 -41.09
CA TYR A 33 11.23 -22.26 -39.71
C TYR A 33 12.11 -23.51 -39.61
N LYS A 34 13.42 -23.30 -39.52
CA LYS A 34 14.39 -24.32 -39.12
C LYS A 34 14.51 -24.34 -37.59
N ASN A 35 14.27 -25.52 -37.03
CA ASN A 35 14.58 -25.95 -35.67
C ASN A 35 15.94 -25.46 -35.15
N ARG A 36 16.00 -25.11 -33.86
CA ARG A 36 17.07 -25.47 -32.92
C ARG A 36 16.70 -25.08 -31.48
N PHE A 37 16.47 -26.08 -30.63
CA PHE A 37 16.74 -25.97 -29.19
C PHE A 37 17.48 -27.25 -28.72
N PRO A 38 18.39 -27.13 -27.75
CA PRO A 38 19.41 -28.14 -27.46
C PRO A 38 18.90 -29.26 -26.56
N HIS A 39 19.49 -30.44 -26.76
CA HIS A 39 19.32 -31.62 -25.91
C HIS A 39 19.94 -31.40 -24.52
N TYR A 40 19.17 -31.70 -23.47
CA TYR A 40 19.69 -32.16 -22.20
C TYR A 40 19.15 -33.56 -21.91
N SER A 41 20.07 -34.49 -21.71
CA SER A 41 19.84 -35.88 -21.33
C SER A 41 19.86 -36.01 -19.81
N LEU A 42 18.78 -36.51 -19.22
CA LEU A 42 18.77 -37.05 -17.87
C LEU A 42 18.02 -38.39 -17.86
N THR A 43 18.78 -39.39 -17.46
CA THR A 43 18.47 -40.80 -17.28
C THR A 43 17.51 -41.02 -16.12
N HIS A 44 16.41 -41.74 -16.34
CA HIS A 44 15.69 -42.45 -15.28
C HIS A 44 15.19 -43.80 -15.77
N SER A 45 15.81 -44.86 -15.28
CA SER A 45 15.30 -46.23 -15.32
C SER A 45 14.49 -46.51 -14.06
N LEU A 46 13.27 -47.04 -14.27
CA LEU A 46 12.58 -48.07 -13.49
C LEU A 46 12.34 -47.81 -12.00
N SER A 47 11.09 -47.46 -11.66
CA SER A 47 10.14 -48.40 -11.02
C SER A 47 8.87 -47.67 -10.59
N LEU A 48 7.77 -47.98 -11.28
CA LEU A 48 6.39 -47.80 -10.80
C LEU A 48 6.14 -48.81 -9.65
N PRO A 49 5.20 -48.58 -8.70
CA PRO A 49 3.80 -48.83 -9.06
C PRO A 49 2.70 -48.00 -8.33
N TRP A 50 1.57 -47.82 -9.04
CA TRP A 50 0.21 -47.44 -8.58
C TRP A 50 -0.08 -45.97 -8.21
N ARG A 51 -1.20 -45.32 -8.55
CA ARG A 51 -2.27 -45.32 -9.61
C ARG A 51 -3.09 -44.04 -9.28
N PRO A 52 -3.71 -43.36 -10.26
CA PRO A 52 -5.03 -42.75 -9.96
C PRO A 52 -6.16 -43.33 -10.81
N SER A 53 -7.19 -43.70 -10.07
CA SER A 53 -8.61 -43.76 -10.36
C SER A 53 -9.05 -43.35 -11.77
N THR A 54 -9.52 -44.37 -12.48
CA THR A 54 -10.44 -44.29 -13.61
C THR A 54 -11.79 -43.74 -13.15
N TYR A 55 -12.10 -42.48 -13.40
CA TYR A 55 -13.49 -42.02 -13.39
C TYR A 55 -13.73 -41.07 -14.59
N TYR A 56 -14.63 -41.52 -15.46
CA TYR A 56 -15.18 -40.89 -16.67
C TYR A 56 -14.31 -40.80 -17.95
N LYS A 57 -14.33 -41.89 -18.73
CA LYS A 57 -14.39 -41.80 -20.19
C LYS A 57 -15.81 -41.45 -20.60
N VAL A 58 -16.05 -40.24 -21.10
CA VAL A 58 -17.28 -39.95 -21.86
C VAL A 58 -17.07 -40.50 -23.27
N ALA A 59 -17.80 -41.56 -23.60
CA ALA A 59 -17.88 -42.08 -24.95
C ALA A 59 -18.60 -41.03 -25.82
N ALA A 60 -17.85 -40.33 -26.68
CA ALA A 60 -18.43 -39.65 -27.83
C ALA A 60 -18.92 -40.73 -28.80
N ILE A 61 -20.19 -41.10 -28.69
CA ILE A 61 -20.85 -41.96 -29.67
C ILE A 61 -21.36 -41.02 -30.77
N THR A 62 -20.52 -40.76 -31.77
CA THR A 62 -21.03 -40.41 -33.10
C THR A 62 -21.81 -41.64 -33.59
N PRO A 63 -23.12 -41.55 -33.89
CA PRO A 63 -23.83 -42.67 -34.46
C PRO A 63 -23.29 -42.89 -35.87
N THR A 64 -22.37 -43.87 -36.01
CA THR A 64 -21.99 -44.37 -37.33
C THR A 64 -23.16 -45.24 -37.78
N LEU A 65 -24.06 -44.66 -38.56
CA LEU A 65 -25.08 -45.42 -39.30
C LEU A 65 -24.33 -46.38 -40.23
N ALA A 66 -24.23 -47.64 -39.83
CA ALA A 66 -23.78 -48.69 -40.73
C ALA A 66 -24.80 -48.82 -41.87
N PRO A 67 -24.40 -48.70 -43.15
CA PRO A 67 -25.30 -48.95 -44.25
C PRO A 67 -25.61 -50.45 -44.29
N PHE A 68 -26.84 -50.83 -43.95
CA PHE A 68 -27.39 -52.14 -44.30
C PHE A 68 -27.68 -52.17 -45.81
N SER A 69 -26.65 -52.38 -46.63
CA SER A 69 -26.84 -52.87 -47.99
C SER A 69 -26.12 -54.20 -48.12
N LYS A 70 -26.88 -55.30 -48.04
CA LYS A 70 -26.41 -56.57 -48.60
C LYS A 70 -26.39 -56.40 -50.11
N SER A 71 -25.19 -56.41 -50.66
CA SER A 71 -24.87 -56.52 -52.08
C SER A 71 -25.76 -57.55 -52.77
N SER A 72 -26.65 -57.09 -53.65
CA SER A 72 -27.25 -57.89 -54.71
C SER A 72 -26.16 -58.31 -55.68
N GLN A 73 -25.99 -59.62 -55.89
CA GLN A 73 -25.03 -60.17 -56.83
C GLN A 73 -25.50 -59.95 -58.28
N GLY A 74 -24.61 -59.31 -59.06
CA GLY A 74 -24.29 -59.59 -60.46
C GLY A 74 -25.43 -59.96 -61.43
N ILE A 75 -25.78 -59.01 -62.29
CA ILE A 75 -26.48 -59.23 -63.56
C ILE A 75 -25.54 -60.00 -64.51
N THR A 76 -25.93 -61.21 -64.91
CA THR A 76 -25.31 -61.95 -66.03
C THR A 76 -26.15 -61.79 -67.31
N PRO A 77 -25.51 -61.75 -68.50
CA PRO A 77 -26.16 -61.40 -69.75
C PRO A 77 -27.06 -62.52 -70.29
N SER A 78 -28.26 -62.15 -70.72
CA SER A 78 -29.24 -63.04 -71.34
C SER A 78 -28.82 -63.39 -72.77
N ASN A 79 -28.25 -64.59 -72.95
CA ASN A 79 -28.20 -65.27 -74.24
C ASN A 79 -29.59 -65.85 -74.53
N MET A 80 -30.10 -65.55 -75.73
CA MET A 80 -31.33 -66.14 -76.27
C MET A 80 -31.30 -67.68 -76.23
N LEU A 81 -32.40 -68.29 -75.78
CA LEU A 81 -32.71 -69.70 -76.03
C LEU A 81 -34.17 -69.88 -76.45
N PRO A 82 -34.47 -70.93 -77.24
CA PRO A 82 -35.61 -71.00 -78.13
C PRO A 82 -36.90 -71.43 -77.41
N PHE A 83 -38.00 -71.27 -78.13
CA PHE A 83 -39.32 -71.81 -77.82
C PHE A 83 -39.26 -73.30 -77.41
N VAL A 84 -39.53 -73.60 -76.12
CA VAL A 84 -39.64 -74.98 -75.61
C VAL A 84 -41.05 -75.24 -75.09
N SER A 85 -41.60 -76.35 -75.56
CA SER A 85 -42.93 -76.91 -75.27
C SER A 85 -43.31 -77.00 -73.78
N ASN A 86 -44.61 -76.82 -73.52
CA ASN A 86 -45.32 -76.89 -72.23
C ASN A 86 -45.26 -78.24 -71.46
N ARG A 87 -44.33 -79.15 -71.77
CA ARG A 87 -44.22 -80.48 -71.11
C ARG A 87 -43.05 -80.65 -70.15
N THR A 88 -41.97 -79.87 -70.26
CA THR A 88 -40.83 -79.91 -69.30
C THR A 88 -41.14 -79.18 -67.99
N ALA A 89 -42.19 -78.35 -67.99
CA ALA A 89 -42.64 -77.60 -66.82
C ALA A 89 -43.24 -78.47 -65.70
N LEU A 90 -43.50 -79.77 -65.92
CA LEU A 90 -44.14 -80.69 -64.96
C LEU A 90 -43.15 -81.42 -64.04
N PHE A 91 -41.92 -81.68 -64.50
CA PHE A 91 -40.87 -82.36 -63.71
C PHE A 91 -39.99 -81.39 -62.89
N ASN A 92 -40.14 -80.07 -63.11
CA ASN A 92 -39.53 -79.00 -62.32
C ASN A 92 -40.50 -78.39 -61.29
N ARG A 93 -41.62 -79.07 -60.99
CA ARG A 93 -42.59 -78.61 -60.00
C ARG A 93 -42.28 -79.22 -58.64
N TYR A 94 -42.20 -78.36 -57.64
CA TYR A 94 -42.07 -78.76 -56.25
C TYR A 94 -43.19 -79.73 -55.85
N SER A 95 -42.83 -80.81 -55.15
CA SER A 95 -43.80 -81.71 -54.53
C SER A 95 -44.57 -80.96 -53.44
N PRO A 96 -45.82 -81.35 -53.11
CA PRO A 96 -46.48 -80.87 -51.90
C PRO A 96 -45.60 -80.98 -50.65
N ASP A 97 -44.76 -82.02 -50.53
CA ASP A 97 -43.81 -82.16 -49.41
C ASP A 97 -42.71 -81.09 -49.43
N ASP A 98 -42.19 -80.73 -50.61
CA ASP A 98 -41.22 -79.63 -50.78
C ASP A 98 -41.86 -78.27 -50.43
N TRP A 99 -43.13 -78.09 -50.80
CA TRP A 99 -43.92 -76.92 -50.40
C TRP A 99 -44.14 -76.88 -48.89
N TYR A 100 -44.51 -77.99 -48.25
CA TYR A 100 -44.66 -78.07 -46.79
C TYR A 100 -43.34 -77.80 -46.07
N ARG A 101 -42.21 -78.36 -46.54
CA ARG A 101 -40.87 -78.08 -45.99
C ARG A 101 -40.47 -76.62 -46.16
N SER A 102 -40.70 -76.03 -47.32
CA SER A 102 -40.41 -74.61 -47.57
C SER A 102 -41.23 -73.69 -46.66
N ASN A 103 -42.53 -73.94 -46.52
CA ASN A 103 -43.37 -73.16 -45.61
C ASN A 103 -42.97 -73.38 -44.14
N LEU A 104 -42.61 -74.60 -43.74
CA LEU A 104 -42.11 -74.87 -42.39
C LEU A 104 -40.80 -74.11 -42.10
N THR A 105 -39.87 -74.06 -43.06
CA THR A 105 -38.64 -73.25 -42.95
C THR A 105 -38.98 -71.75 -42.87
N ASN A 106 -39.87 -71.26 -43.75
CA ASN A 106 -40.31 -69.86 -43.71
C ASN A 106 -40.98 -69.49 -42.37
N TYR A 107 -41.76 -70.39 -41.77
CA TYR A 107 -42.34 -70.18 -40.44
C TYR A 107 -41.25 -70.15 -39.36
N LYS A 108 -40.27 -71.06 -39.39
CA LYS A 108 -39.15 -71.05 -38.44
C LYS A 108 -38.30 -69.78 -38.55
N ASP A 109 -37.99 -69.34 -39.77
CA ASP A 109 -37.22 -68.11 -40.02
C ASP A 109 -38.02 -66.87 -39.59
N SER A 110 -39.32 -66.86 -39.83
CA SER A 110 -40.23 -65.80 -39.37
C SER A 110 -40.32 -65.74 -37.85
N GLU A 111 -40.45 -66.88 -37.18
CA GLU A 111 -40.47 -66.97 -35.71
C GLU A 111 -39.13 -66.54 -35.09
N ALA A 112 -37.99 -66.96 -35.66
CA ALA A 112 -36.67 -66.52 -35.23
C ALA A 112 -36.49 -65.00 -35.42
N SER A 113 -36.92 -64.46 -36.56
CA SER A 113 -36.90 -63.01 -36.84
C SER A 113 -37.78 -62.23 -35.86
N ARG A 114 -39.01 -62.70 -35.59
CA ARG A 114 -39.93 -62.11 -34.60
C ARG A 114 -39.34 -62.15 -33.20
N HIS A 115 -38.75 -63.26 -32.79
CA HIS A 115 -38.12 -63.40 -31.48
C HIS A 115 -36.94 -62.43 -31.32
N ASN A 116 -36.07 -62.32 -32.34
CA ASN A 116 -34.95 -61.38 -32.33
C ASN A 116 -35.42 -59.92 -32.30
N ALA A 117 -36.47 -59.58 -33.05
CA ALA A 117 -37.05 -58.24 -33.03
C ALA A 117 -37.69 -57.92 -31.66
N GLU A 118 -38.38 -58.89 -31.04
CA GLU A 118 -38.94 -58.73 -29.70
C GLU A 118 -37.84 -58.52 -28.65
N LYS A 119 -36.80 -59.36 -28.68
CA LYS A 119 -35.64 -59.19 -27.81
C LYS A 119 -34.99 -57.83 -28.00
N MET A 120 -34.79 -57.38 -29.23
CA MET A 120 -34.25 -56.05 -29.54
C MET A 120 -35.13 -54.93 -28.98
N ARG A 121 -36.46 -55.05 -29.06
CA ARG A 121 -37.38 -54.08 -28.46
C ARG A 121 -37.22 -54.03 -26.95
N VAL A 122 -37.23 -55.18 -26.28
CA VAL A 122 -37.05 -55.27 -24.82
C VAL A 122 -35.71 -54.69 -24.39
N ASP A 123 -34.62 -55.06 -25.07
CA ASP A 123 -33.27 -54.55 -24.79
C ASP A 123 -33.18 -53.03 -25.03
N THR A 124 -33.83 -52.52 -26.10
CA THR A 124 -33.88 -51.08 -26.39
C THR A 124 -34.69 -50.33 -25.33
N SER A 125 -35.86 -50.84 -24.93
CA SER A 125 -36.68 -50.24 -23.87
C SER A 125 -35.93 -50.20 -22.53
N ARG A 126 -35.21 -51.27 -22.18
CA ARG A 126 -34.34 -51.29 -21.00
C ARG A 126 -33.21 -50.27 -21.12
N MET A 127 -32.54 -50.20 -22.27
CA MET A 127 -31.47 -49.22 -22.50
C MET A 127 -31.95 -47.78 -22.35
N ILE A 128 -33.16 -47.45 -22.84
CA ILE A 128 -33.78 -46.14 -22.66
C ILE A 128 -33.99 -45.85 -21.17
N GLN A 129 -34.57 -46.80 -20.42
CA GLN A 129 -34.79 -46.64 -18.97
C GLN A 129 -33.48 -46.45 -18.19
N ASP A 130 -32.47 -47.27 -18.47
CA ASP A 130 -31.15 -47.19 -17.82
C ASP A 130 -30.49 -45.83 -18.12
N LYS A 131 -30.61 -45.33 -19.36
CA LYS A 131 -30.09 -44.02 -19.75
C LYS A 131 -30.87 -42.86 -19.13
N ASP A 132 -32.19 -42.96 -19.03
CA ASP A 132 -33.02 -41.96 -18.35
C ASP A 132 -32.66 -41.87 -16.87
N GLN A 133 -32.49 -43.02 -16.20
CA GLN A 133 -32.08 -43.06 -14.80
C GLN A 133 -30.68 -42.46 -14.61
N GLN A 134 -29.72 -42.84 -15.45
CA GLN A 134 -28.36 -42.28 -15.41
C GLN A 134 -28.37 -40.77 -15.63
N THR A 135 -29.17 -40.28 -16.58
CA THR A 135 -29.28 -38.85 -16.90
C THR A 135 -29.86 -38.07 -15.72
N ARG A 136 -30.96 -38.55 -15.12
CA ARG A 136 -31.56 -37.93 -13.93
C ARG A 136 -30.58 -37.89 -12.76
N LYS A 137 -29.89 -39.01 -12.50
CA LYS A 137 -28.88 -39.08 -11.43
C LYS A 137 -27.75 -38.06 -11.65
N THR A 138 -27.20 -38.03 -12.86
CA THR A 138 -26.12 -37.10 -13.22
C THR A 138 -26.57 -35.64 -13.10
N GLN A 139 -27.80 -35.33 -13.51
CA GLN A 139 -28.40 -34.00 -13.37
C GLN A 139 -28.51 -33.59 -11.90
N THR A 140 -29.07 -34.45 -11.04
CA THR A 140 -29.20 -34.19 -9.60
C THR A 140 -27.84 -33.99 -8.93
N GLU A 141 -26.85 -34.82 -9.26
CA GLU A 141 -25.48 -34.70 -8.74
C GLU A 141 -24.83 -33.38 -9.20
N THR A 142 -24.98 -33.01 -10.46
CA THR A 142 -24.45 -31.75 -10.98
C THR A 142 -25.11 -30.54 -10.31
N THR A 143 -26.43 -30.55 -10.14
CA THR A 143 -27.15 -29.48 -9.40
C THR A 143 -26.67 -29.36 -7.96
N LYS A 144 -26.42 -30.50 -7.28
CA LYS A 144 -25.85 -30.53 -5.93
C LYS A 144 -24.46 -29.90 -5.89
N ASN A 145 -23.57 -30.30 -6.79
CA ASN A 145 -22.19 -29.77 -6.86
C ASN A 145 -22.17 -28.26 -7.15
N ILE A 146 -23.06 -27.75 -8.02
CA ILE A 146 -23.20 -26.31 -8.25
C ILE A 146 -23.70 -25.61 -6.98
N GLY A 147 -24.65 -26.22 -6.24
CA GLY A 147 -25.12 -25.68 -4.96
C GLY A 147 -24.01 -25.59 -3.91
N GLU A 148 -23.16 -26.63 -3.80
CA GLU A 148 -21.97 -26.60 -2.94
C GLU A 148 -21.01 -25.47 -3.35
N ARG A 149 -20.76 -25.30 -4.66
CA ARG A 149 -19.94 -24.22 -5.18
C ARG A 149 -20.48 -22.83 -4.87
N VAL A 150 -21.80 -22.62 -4.95
CA VAL A 150 -22.45 -21.37 -4.56
C VAL A 150 -22.18 -21.07 -3.08
N ASN A 151 -22.30 -22.06 -2.20
CA ASN A 151 -22.01 -21.90 -0.78
C ASN A 151 -20.53 -21.53 -0.52
N ASP A 152 -19.59 -22.17 -1.20
CA ASP A 152 -18.16 -21.81 -1.11
C ASP A 152 -17.91 -20.36 -1.52
N ILE A 153 -18.54 -19.90 -2.60
CA ILE A 153 -18.41 -18.52 -3.06
C ILE A 153 -19.00 -17.55 -2.02
N VAL A 154 -20.15 -17.88 -1.41
CA VAL A 154 -20.76 -17.07 -0.34
C VAL A 154 -19.83 -16.99 0.88
N PHE A 155 -19.22 -18.10 1.28
CA PHE A 155 -18.26 -18.15 2.37
C PHE A 155 -17.10 -17.17 2.11
N TRP A 156 -16.39 -17.31 0.99
CA TRP A 156 -15.24 -16.44 0.68
C TRP A 156 -15.62 -14.97 0.49
N LYS A 157 -16.82 -14.68 -0.04
CA LYS A 157 -17.32 -13.29 -0.07
C LYS A 157 -17.50 -12.72 1.33
N THR A 158 -18.00 -13.53 2.27
CA THR A 158 -18.22 -13.10 3.66
C THR A 158 -16.88 -12.81 4.33
N GLU A 159 -15.90 -13.70 4.18
CA GLU A 159 -14.53 -13.49 4.69
C GLU A 159 -13.85 -12.26 4.07
N LEU A 160 -13.97 -12.05 2.76
CA LEU A 160 -13.45 -10.86 2.08
C LEU A 160 -14.09 -9.57 2.60
N ASN A 161 -15.42 -9.54 2.77
CA ASN A 161 -16.09 -8.36 3.33
C ASN A 161 -15.61 -8.09 4.76
N HIS A 162 -15.53 -9.12 5.59
CA HIS A 162 -15.05 -8.98 6.97
C HIS A 162 -13.63 -8.42 7.04
N GLU A 163 -12.73 -8.93 6.21
CA GLU A 163 -11.34 -8.46 6.16
C GLU A 163 -11.24 -7.04 5.59
N ILE A 164 -12.03 -6.69 4.55
CA ILE A 164 -12.11 -5.32 4.02
C ILE A 164 -12.58 -4.34 5.10
N ASP A 165 -13.62 -4.67 5.86
CA ASP A 165 -14.10 -3.84 6.96
C ASP A 165 -13.01 -3.65 8.03
N GLY A 166 -12.27 -4.72 8.35
CA GLY A 166 -11.12 -4.67 9.25
C GLY A 166 -10.00 -3.76 8.73
N MET A 167 -9.70 -3.82 7.44
CA MET A 167 -8.69 -2.96 6.78
C MET A 167 -9.12 -1.49 6.77
N ILE A 168 -10.39 -1.19 6.49
CA ILE A 168 -10.94 0.16 6.57
C ILE A 168 -10.82 0.71 8.00
N GLY A 169 -11.16 -0.11 9.00
CA GLY A 169 -11.03 0.26 10.41
C GLY A 169 -9.60 0.64 10.78
N GLU A 170 -8.62 -0.19 10.43
CA GLU A 170 -7.21 0.08 10.71
C GLU A 170 -6.67 1.29 9.93
N THR A 171 -7.03 1.43 8.65
CA THR A 171 -6.66 2.58 7.81
C THR A 171 -7.12 3.90 8.43
N ASN A 172 -8.35 3.93 8.95
CA ASN A 172 -8.90 5.10 9.65
C ASN A 172 -8.14 5.37 10.96
N ALA A 173 -7.82 4.34 11.73
CA ALA A 173 -7.05 4.47 12.97
C ALA A 173 -5.64 5.02 12.70
N LEU A 174 -4.93 4.52 11.69
CA LEU A 174 -3.60 5.00 11.31
C LEU A 174 -3.67 6.44 10.78
N THR A 175 -4.71 6.78 10.01
CA THR A 175 -4.94 8.15 9.53
C THR A 175 -5.10 9.13 10.68
N GLU A 176 -5.85 8.76 11.73
CA GLU A 176 -6.01 9.62 12.91
C GLU A 176 -4.70 9.74 13.71
N MET A 177 -3.96 8.63 13.88
CA MET A 177 -2.66 8.66 14.55
C MET A 177 -1.65 9.54 13.79
N LYS A 178 -1.62 9.47 12.46
CA LYS A 178 -0.83 10.35 11.60
C LYS A 178 -1.19 11.83 11.83
N LYS A 179 -2.47 12.18 11.83
CA LYS A 179 -2.91 13.56 12.09
C LYS A 179 -2.47 14.06 13.47
N ARG A 180 -2.58 13.21 14.49
CA ARG A 180 -2.10 13.53 15.84
C ARG A 180 -0.59 13.78 15.86
N LEU A 181 0.19 12.98 15.14
CA LEU A 181 1.63 13.16 14.99
C LEU A 181 1.98 14.46 14.26
N GLU A 182 1.29 14.78 13.15
CA GLU A 182 1.47 16.03 12.40
C GLU A 182 1.13 17.26 13.25
N ARG A 183 0.06 17.19 14.05
CA ARG A 183 -0.29 18.24 15.00
C ARG A 183 0.80 18.40 16.07
N GLY A 184 1.25 17.30 16.68
CA GLY A 184 2.33 17.32 17.66
C GLY A 184 3.63 17.92 17.09
N LEU A 185 3.96 17.59 15.84
CA LEU A 185 5.08 18.20 15.13
C LEU A 185 4.90 19.72 14.97
N ALA A 186 3.73 20.19 14.55
CA ALA A 186 3.45 21.62 14.41
C ALA A 186 3.53 22.37 15.75
N GLU A 187 3.08 21.75 16.85
CA GLU A 187 3.15 22.31 18.19
C GLU A 187 4.59 22.51 18.69
N THR A 188 5.57 21.77 18.15
CA THR A 188 7.00 21.96 18.51
C THR A 188 7.62 23.25 17.97
N GLU A 189 6.98 23.89 16.98
CA GLU A 189 7.51 25.09 16.33
C GLU A 189 7.52 26.31 17.27
N GLY A 190 6.51 26.44 18.13
CA GLY A 190 6.45 27.53 19.12
C GLY A 190 7.65 27.53 20.09
N PRO A 191 7.92 26.41 20.79
CA PRO A 191 9.10 26.27 21.64
C PRO A 191 10.42 26.53 20.90
N LEU A 192 10.54 26.08 19.64
CA LEU A 192 11.75 26.33 18.83
C LEU A 192 11.98 27.83 18.61
N GLN A 193 10.93 28.56 18.20
CA GLN A 193 11.00 30.00 17.98
C GLN A 193 11.38 30.74 19.26
N VAL A 194 10.79 30.37 20.40
CA VAL A 194 11.13 30.97 21.69
C VAL A 194 12.60 30.76 22.06
N ALA A 195 13.13 29.54 21.89
CA ALA A 195 14.54 29.25 22.17
C ALA A 195 15.48 30.06 21.26
N GLN A 196 15.14 30.18 19.97
CA GLN A 196 15.89 30.98 19.00
C GLN A 196 15.84 32.49 19.32
N GLU A 197 14.67 33.03 19.66
CA GLU A 197 14.53 34.42 20.07
C GLU A 197 15.34 34.71 21.34
N CYS A 198 15.35 33.79 22.30
CA CYS A 198 16.18 33.91 23.50
C CYS A 198 17.67 34.02 23.15
N LEU A 199 18.17 33.22 22.20
CA LEU A 199 19.55 33.32 21.71
C LEU A 199 19.80 34.68 21.03
N LEU A 200 18.91 35.14 20.15
CA LEU A 200 19.02 36.45 19.49
C LEU A 200 19.04 37.62 20.49
N HIS A 201 18.27 37.52 21.59
CA HIS A 201 18.31 38.53 22.65
C HIS A 201 19.64 38.53 23.41
N ARG A 202 20.27 37.37 23.55
CA ARG A 202 21.57 37.25 24.21
C ARG A 202 22.72 37.78 23.35
N GLU A 203 22.66 37.61 22.03
CA GLU A 203 23.62 38.21 21.09
C GLU A 203 23.67 39.74 21.15
N LYS A 204 22.59 40.39 21.62
CA LYS A 204 22.51 41.85 21.81
C LYS A 204 23.24 42.36 23.06
N ARG A 205 23.79 41.48 23.90
CA ARG A 205 24.58 41.91 25.08
C ARG A 205 25.87 42.59 24.63
N MET A 206 26.36 43.52 25.45
CA MET A 206 27.47 44.40 25.08
C MET A 206 28.71 44.14 25.93
N GLY A 207 29.89 44.19 25.29
CA GLY A 207 31.17 44.12 25.98
C GLY A 207 31.34 42.82 26.76
N ILE A 208 31.71 42.94 28.05
CA ILE A 208 31.99 41.79 28.91
C ILE A 208 30.76 40.96 29.28
N ASP A 209 29.54 41.48 29.06
CA ASP A 209 28.30 40.75 29.31
C ASP A 209 27.93 39.78 28.17
N LEU A 210 28.58 39.90 27.00
CA LEU A 210 28.47 38.95 25.90
C LEU A 210 29.35 37.73 26.17
N VAL A 211 28.87 36.85 27.05
CA VAL A 211 29.58 35.65 27.53
C VAL A 211 28.81 34.38 27.20
N HIS A 212 29.58 33.35 26.83
CA HIS A 212 29.11 31.98 26.67
C HIS A 212 28.84 31.35 28.04
N ASP A 213 27.71 31.70 28.63
CA ASP A 213 27.25 31.19 29.92
C ASP A 213 26.49 29.86 29.79
N ASP A 214 26.10 29.27 30.92
CA ASP A 214 25.34 28.01 30.92
C ASP A 214 23.96 28.16 30.28
N VAL A 215 23.34 29.35 30.34
CA VAL A 215 22.05 29.61 29.68
C VAL A 215 22.17 29.48 28.17
N GLU A 216 23.21 30.06 27.57
CA GLU A 216 23.45 29.93 26.13
C GLU A 216 23.69 28.47 25.73
N LYS A 217 24.47 27.74 26.52
CA LYS A 217 24.70 26.31 26.31
C LYS A 217 23.39 25.50 26.39
N GLN A 218 22.54 25.76 27.39
CA GLN A 218 21.26 25.06 27.53
C GLN A 218 20.29 25.42 26.40
N LEU A 219 20.26 26.67 25.94
CA LEU A 219 19.42 27.11 24.82
C LEU A 219 19.85 26.49 23.49
N LEU A 220 21.16 26.43 23.20
CA LEU A 220 21.66 25.74 22.01
C LEU A 220 21.29 24.25 22.04
N THR A 221 21.45 23.61 23.21
CA THR A 221 21.03 22.22 23.41
C THR A 221 19.52 22.05 23.26
N GLU A 222 18.71 23.03 23.67
CA GLU A 222 17.25 23.03 23.49
C GLU A 222 16.85 23.07 22.03
N VAL A 223 17.47 23.93 21.22
CA VAL A 223 17.28 23.98 19.77
C VAL A 223 17.64 22.63 19.12
N ASP A 224 18.79 22.05 19.48
CA ASP A 224 19.23 20.76 18.96
C ASP A 224 18.27 19.61 19.31
N VAL A 225 17.79 19.56 20.55
CA VAL A 225 16.80 18.56 21.01
C VAL A 225 15.49 18.72 20.27
N ILE A 226 14.98 19.93 20.11
CA ILE A 226 13.72 20.18 19.39
C ILE A 226 13.85 19.76 17.92
N HIS A 227 14.95 20.10 17.24
CA HIS A 227 15.20 19.66 15.87
C HIS A 227 15.30 18.14 15.73
N SER A 228 15.96 17.46 16.68
CA SER A 228 16.02 16.00 16.72
C SER A 228 14.64 15.36 16.91
N CYS A 229 13.79 15.92 17.77
CA CYS A 229 12.40 15.51 17.93
C CYS A 229 11.60 15.71 16.62
N GLN A 230 11.67 16.90 16.03
CA GLN A 230 10.98 17.23 14.77
C GLN A 230 11.38 16.28 13.63
N GLU A 231 12.67 15.96 13.49
CA GLU A 231 13.16 15.04 12.48
C GLU A 231 12.64 13.61 12.69
N ARG A 232 12.65 13.11 13.95
CA ARG A 232 12.07 11.79 14.26
C ARG A 232 10.57 11.75 13.99
N MET A 233 9.83 12.81 14.32
CA MET A 233 8.40 12.92 14.02
C MET A 233 8.14 12.93 12.51
N ARG A 234 8.86 13.73 11.73
CA ARG A 234 8.75 13.77 10.25
C ARG A 234 8.97 12.39 9.62
N ARG A 235 10.01 11.67 10.04
CA ARG A 235 10.25 10.30 9.55
C ARG A 235 9.10 9.34 9.84
N HIS A 236 8.41 9.49 10.97
CA HIS A 236 7.26 8.64 11.28
C HIS A 236 5.99 9.06 10.54
N VAL A 237 5.84 10.35 10.21
CA VAL A 237 4.80 10.81 9.27
C VAL A 237 5.00 10.15 7.91
N ASP A 238 6.23 10.14 7.38
CA ASP A 238 6.55 9.50 6.10
C ASP A 238 6.28 7.99 6.12
N LYS A 239 6.66 7.30 7.20
CA LYS A 239 6.34 5.88 7.40
C LYS A 239 4.82 5.64 7.43
N ALA A 240 4.06 6.48 8.12
CA ALA A 240 2.61 6.36 8.17
C ALA A 240 1.97 6.59 6.81
N MET A 241 2.47 7.54 6.01
CA MET A 241 2.03 7.75 4.63
C MET A 241 2.30 6.54 3.74
N ALA A 242 3.49 5.95 3.85
CA ALA A 242 3.84 4.74 3.09
C ALA A 242 2.96 3.55 3.49
N GLN A 243 2.72 3.34 4.79
CA GLN A 243 1.86 2.27 5.27
C GLN A 243 0.41 2.46 4.81
N LEU A 244 -0.15 3.68 4.87
CA LEU A 244 -1.50 3.96 4.35
C LEU A 244 -1.64 3.64 2.85
N ALA A 245 -0.57 3.84 2.06
CA ALA A 245 -0.56 3.46 0.65
C ALA A 245 -0.53 1.93 0.47
N ALA A 246 0.22 1.21 1.32
CA ALA A 246 0.25 -0.26 1.32
C ALA A 246 -1.12 -0.84 1.72
N ASP A 247 -1.72 -0.32 2.79
CA ASP A 247 -3.06 -0.67 3.27
C ASP A 247 -4.10 -0.48 2.14
N ARG A 248 -4.06 0.67 1.44
CA ARG A 248 -4.97 0.92 0.31
C ARG A 248 -4.74 -0.03 -0.87
N SER A 249 -3.49 -0.40 -1.15
CA SER A 249 -3.18 -1.39 -2.19
C SER A 249 -3.75 -2.77 -1.85
N ALA A 250 -3.56 -3.23 -0.61
CA ALA A 250 -4.12 -4.50 -0.15
C ALA A 250 -5.65 -4.48 -0.18
N GLN A 251 -6.27 -3.39 0.29
CA GLN A 251 -7.72 -3.20 0.21
C GLN A 251 -8.24 -3.30 -1.24
N HIS A 252 -7.56 -2.67 -2.19
CA HIS A 252 -7.98 -2.68 -3.59
C HIS A 252 -7.96 -4.10 -4.20
N GLU A 253 -6.94 -4.90 -3.91
CA GLU A 253 -6.86 -6.29 -4.39
C GLU A 253 -8.01 -7.14 -3.81
N MET A 254 -8.36 -6.96 -2.53
CA MET A 254 -9.51 -7.63 -1.93
C MET A 254 -10.85 -7.17 -2.53
N GLU A 255 -11.02 -5.86 -2.78
CA GLU A 255 -12.22 -5.30 -3.44
C GLU A 255 -12.42 -5.89 -4.84
N LYS A 256 -11.32 -6.08 -5.58
CA LYS A 256 -11.32 -6.70 -6.90
C LYS A 256 -11.70 -8.18 -6.82
N ASP A 257 -11.05 -8.94 -5.92
CA ASP A 257 -11.39 -10.35 -5.72
C ASP A 257 -12.87 -10.52 -5.32
N LEU A 258 -13.36 -9.66 -4.42
CA LEU A 258 -14.77 -9.64 -4.03
C LEU A 258 -15.70 -9.40 -5.24
N SER A 259 -15.35 -8.48 -6.14
CA SER A 259 -16.11 -8.21 -7.36
C SER A 259 -16.17 -9.43 -8.29
N ASP A 260 -15.04 -10.12 -8.46
CA ASP A 260 -14.96 -11.36 -9.25
C ASP A 260 -15.82 -12.47 -8.61
N LYS A 261 -15.75 -12.63 -7.29
CA LYS A 261 -16.59 -13.57 -6.53
C LYS A 261 -18.07 -13.23 -6.61
N GLN A 262 -18.45 -11.95 -6.60
CA GLN A 262 -19.85 -11.53 -6.79
C GLN A 262 -20.36 -11.90 -8.19
N SER A 263 -19.53 -11.72 -9.22
CA SER A 263 -19.87 -12.08 -10.60
C SER A 263 -20.00 -13.60 -10.75
N ALA A 264 -19.05 -14.37 -10.22
CA ALA A 264 -19.10 -15.83 -10.19
C ALA A 264 -20.35 -16.34 -9.46
N HIS A 265 -20.67 -15.77 -8.30
CA HIS A 265 -21.88 -16.11 -7.55
C HIS A 265 -23.15 -15.92 -8.39
N ARG A 266 -23.29 -14.80 -9.11
CA ARG A 266 -24.47 -14.54 -9.94
C ARG A 266 -24.64 -15.57 -11.06
N ILE A 267 -23.53 -16.02 -11.64
CA ILE A 267 -23.53 -17.04 -12.69
C ILE A 267 -23.91 -18.40 -12.11
N ASP A 268 -23.23 -18.82 -11.04
CA ASP A 268 -23.42 -20.15 -10.44
C ASP A 268 -24.79 -20.28 -9.77
N ASP A 269 -25.28 -19.21 -9.14
CA ASP A 269 -26.63 -19.14 -8.59
C ASP A 269 -27.68 -19.27 -9.69
N LYS A 270 -27.53 -18.56 -10.81
CA LYS A 270 -28.41 -18.74 -11.98
C LYS A 270 -28.35 -20.18 -12.49
N CYS A 271 -27.15 -20.77 -12.61
CA CYS A 271 -26.96 -22.15 -13.07
C CYS A 271 -27.60 -23.18 -12.13
N HIS A 272 -27.51 -22.97 -10.81
CA HIS A 272 -28.14 -23.83 -9.80
C HIS A 272 -29.65 -23.90 -9.97
N HIS A 273 -30.28 -22.79 -10.39
CA HIS A 273 -31.72 -22.68 -10.58
C HIS A 273 -32.23 -23.13 -11.96
N LEU A 274 -31.35 -23.51 -12.89
CA LEU A 274 -31.76 -24.00 -14.21
C LEU A 274 -32.46 -25.37 -14.11
N ARG A 275 -33.56 -25.50 -14.84
CA ARG A 275 -34.36 -26.72 -14.99
C ARG A 275 -34.50 -27.07 -16.46
N ASN A 276 -34.90 -28.30 -16.75
CA ASN A 276 -35.13 -28.77 -18.13
C ASN A 276 -36.20 -27.96 -18.89
N THR A 277 -37.05 -27.22 -18.17
CA THR A 277 -38.10 -26.35 -18.72
C THR A 277 -37.73 -24.87 -18.65
N SER A 278 -36.50 -24.52 -18.31
CA SER A 278 -36.05 -23.13 -18.23
C SER A 278 -35.86 -22.53 -19.62
N ASP A 279 -36.28 -21.28 -19.80
CA ASP A 279 -36.05 -20.54 -21.03
C ASP A 279 -34.55 -20.26 -21.25
N GLY A 280 -34.11 -20.29 -22.51
CA GLY A 280 -32.72 -19.97 -22.89
C GLY A 280 -31.71 -21.11 -22.72
N ILE A 281 -32.14 -22.32 -22.36
CA ILE A 281 -31.29 -23.52 -22.43
C ILE A 281 -31.11 -23.95 -23.89
N GLY A 282 -29.92 -24.43 -24.25
CA GLY A 282 -29.60 -24.83 -25.63
C GLY A 282 -28.24 -25.51 -25.75
N TYR A 283 -27.91 -25.97 -26.95
CA TYR A 283 -26.61 -26.56 -27.25
C TYR A 283 -25.60 -25.48 -27.61
N PHE A 284 -24.44 -25.48 -26.96
CA PHE A 284 -23.35 -24.54 -27.19
C PHE A 284 -22.12 -25.29 -27.68
N ARG A 285 -21.44 -24.75 -28.71
CA ARG A 285 -20.29 -25.41 -29.35
C ARG A 285 -19.00 -25.14 -28.59
N GLY A 286 -18.19 -26.17 -28.34
CA GLY A 286 -16.85 -26.01 -27.79
C GLY A 286 -16.78 -25.97 -26.26
N VAL A 287 -17.90 -26.17 -25.55
CA VAL A 287 -17.93 -26.27 -24.08
C VAL A 287 -17.20 -27.51 -23.57
N GLU A 288 -17.11 -28.54 -24.39
CA GLU A 288 -16.32 -29.75 -24.17
C GLU A 288 -14.79 -29.53 -24.23
N ARG A 289 -14.30 -28.36 -24.67
CA ARG A 289 -12.87 -28.05 -24.72
C ARG A 289 -12.44 -27.40 -23.41
N PHE A 290 -11.68 -28.14 -22.62
CA PHE A 290 -11.05 -27.62 -21.41
C PHE A 290 -9.69 -27.01 -21.75
N ASP A 291 -9.50 -25.74 -21.37
CA ASP A 291 -8.18 -25.11 -21.38
C ASP A 291 -7.42 -25.54 -20.12
N ALA A 292 -6.23 -26.12 -20.29
CA ALA A 292 -5.41 -26.58 -19.17
C ALA A 292 -4.84 -25.44 -18.32
N THR A 293 -5.02 -24.19 -18.73
CA THR A 293 -4.53 -23.00 -18.01
C THR A 293 -5.55 -22.40 -17.03
N VAL A 294 -6.76 -22.97 -16.93
CA VAL A 294 -7.80 -22.50 -16.00
C VAL A 294 -7.50 -22.89 -14.56
N SER A 295 -8.00 -22.10 -13.61
CA SER A 295 -7.84 -22.37 -12.18
C SER A 295 -8.67 -23.58 -11.74
N VAL A 296 -8.16 -24.27 -10.73
CA VAL A 296 -8.85 -25.35 -10.01
C VAL A 296 -9.35 -24.85 -8.65
N PRO A 297 -10.35 -25.50 -8.02
CA PRO A 297 -10.93 -25.04 -6.76
C PRO A 297 -9.91 -24.74 -5.67
N GLU A 298 -8.85 -25.55 -5.55
CA GLU A 298 -7.77 -25.38 -4.57
C GLU A 298 -6.98 -24.10 -4.83
N SER A 299 -6.61 -23.85 -6.10
CA SER A 299 -5.90 -22.62 -6.49
C SER A 299 -6.76 -21.36 -6.37
N TRP A 300 -8.06 -21.50 -6.58
CA TRP A 300 -9.04 -20.41 -6.44
C TRP A 300 -9.24 -20.00 -4.98
N ALA A 301 -9.37 -20.97 -4.08
CA ALA A 301 -9.52 -20.71 -2.65
C ALA A 301 -8.23 -20.10 -2.10
N LYS A 302 -7.08 -20.67 -2.49
CA LYS A 302 -5.76 -20.17 -2.09
C LYS A 302 -5.53 -18.72 -2.53
N PHE A 303 -5.98 -18.32 -3.73
CA PHE A 303 -5.84 -16.93 -4.18
C PHE A 303 -6.52 -15.94 -3.23
N THR A 304 -7.73 -16.25 -2.77
CA THR A 304 -8.46 -15.41 -1.82
C THR A 304 -7.83 -15.45 -0.42
N ASP A 305 -7.40 -16.64 0.02
CA ASP A 305 -6.68 -16.83 1.28
C ASP A 305 -5.38 -16.01 1.33
N ASP A 306 -4.57 -16.05 0.26
CA ASP A 306 -3.32 -15.29 0.14
C ASP A 306 -3.59 -13.76 0.17
N ASN A 307 -4.68 -13.29 -0.43
CA ASN A 307 -5.08 -11.88 -0.38
C ASN A 307 -5.47 -11.45 1.05
N ILE A 308 -6.23 -12.29 1.75
CA ILE A 308 -6.61 -12.05 3.16
C ILE A 308 -5.36 -12.04 4.05
N LEU A 309 -4.46 -13.02 3.89
CA LEU A 309 -3.23 -13.11 4.66
C LEU A 309 -2.34 -11.88 4.45
N ARG A 310 -2.23 -11.39 3.21
CA ARG A 310 -1.53 -10.15 2.91
C ARG A 310 -2.17 -8.96 3.64
N SER A 311 -3.50 -8.82 3.57
CA SER A 311 -4.23 -7.77 4.29
C SER A 311 -3.97 -7.82 5.81
N GLN A 312 -4.03 -9.00 6.41
CA GLN A 312 -3.77 -9.20 7.84
C GLN A 312 -2.33 -8.81 8.22
N SER A 313 -1.36 -9.13 7.37
CA SER A 313 0.04 -8.72 7.57
C SER A 313 0.19 -7.19 7.54
N GLU A 314 -0.45 -6.51 6.59
CA GLU A 314 -0.41 -5.04 6.51
C GLU A 314 -1.10 -4.39 7.72
N ARG A 315 -2.28 -4.91 8.15
CA ARG A 315 -2.95 -4.43 9.36
C ARG A 315 -2.09 -4.59 10.61
N ALA A 316 -1.38 -5.71 10.74
CA ALA A 316 -0.48 -5.94 11.88
C ALA A 316 0.71 -4.94 11.87
N ALA A 317 1.27 -4.66 10.70
CA ALA A 317 2.32 -3.65 10.53
C ALA A 317 1.80 -2.23 10.86
N SER A 318 0.60 -1.91 10.39
CA SER A 318 -0.11 -0.65 10.65
C SER A 318 -0.38 -0.43 12.14
N SER A 319 -0.90 -1.45 12.83
CA SER A 319 -1.12 -1.40 14.29
C SER A 319 0.18 -1.18 15.06
N LYS A 320 1.25 -1.90 14.70
CA LYS A 320 2.56 -1.70 15.33
C LYS A 320 3.09 -0.28 15.12
N LEU A 321 2.95 0.26 13.91
CA LEU A 321 3.36 1.62 13.61
C LEU A 321 2.59 2.65 14.45
N ARG A 322 1.31 2.42 14.74
CA ARG A 322 0.55 3.27 15.67
C ARG A 322 1.13 3.26 17.08
N ASP A 323 1.50 2.10 17.60
CA ASP A 323 2.13 1.98 18.92
C ASP A 323 3.50 2.66 18.97
N ASP A 324 4.29 2.53 17.90
CA ASP A 324 5.57 3.22 17.74
C ASP A 324 5.38 4.75 17.72
N ILE A 325 4.35 5.25 17.04
CA ILE A 325 4.02 6.69 16.99
C ILE A 325 3.57 7.20 18.37
N GLU A 326 2.72 6.47 19.08
CA GLU A 326 2.28 6.85 20.43
C GLU A 326 3.49 6.95 21.38
N THR A 327 4.36 5.94 21.34
CA THR A 327 5.59 5.92 22.13
C THR A 327 6.50 7.09 21.78
N LEU A 328 6.67 7.38 20.48
CA LEU A 328 7.46 8.50 20.01
C LEU A 328 6.94 9.84 20.56
N LEU A 329 5.62 10.07 20.49
CA LEU A 329 5.01 11.31 20.99
C LEU A 329 5.36 11.53 22.46
N VAL A 330 5.20 10.51 23.30
CA VAL A 330 5.52 10.57 24.74
C VAL A 330 7.02 10.84 24.96
N VAL A 331 7.89 10.12 24.24
CA VAL A 331 9.34 10.27 24.35
C VAL A 331 9.77 11.69 23.97
N THR A 332 9.31 12.20 22.81
CA THR A 332 9.68 13.54 22.34
C THR A 332 9.17 14.64 23.26
N ALA A 333 7.96 14.49 23.80
CA ALA A 333 7.41 15.45 24.76
C ALA A 333 8.23 15.50 26.04
N ASN A 334 8.62 14.34 26.58
CA ASN A 334 9.45 14.27 27.79
C ASN A 334 10.87 14.82 27.56
N GLU A 335 11.49 14.53 26.41
CA GLU A 335 12.81 15.07 26.07
C GLU A 335 12.79 16.61 25.98
N MET A 336 11.82 17.18 25.25
CA MET A 336 11.65 18.63 25.15
C MET A 336 11.36 19.26 26.52
N TRP A 337 10.46 18.66 27.30
CA TRP A 337 10.12 19.14 28.64
C TRP A 337 11.33 19.16 29.58
N ASN A 338 12.13 18.10 29.58
CA ASN A 338 13.33 18.04 30.40
C ASN A 338 14.35 19.10 29.99
N GLN A 339 14.54 19.34 28.70
CA GLN A 339 15.47 20.34 28.23
C GLN A 339 15.00 21.77 28.54
N PHE A 340 13.70 22.06 28.36
CA PHE A 340 13.06 23.30 28.78
C PHE A 340 13.30 23.59 30.28
N ASN A 341 13.13 22.59 31.15
CA ASN A 341 13.39 22.76 32.58
C ASN A 341 14.85 23.08 32.88
N ARG A 342 15.80 22.43 32.18
CA ARG A 342 17.23 22.71 32.34
C ARG A 342 17.58 24.14 31.92
N ALA A 343 17.04 24.62 30.81
CA ALA A 343 17.21 26.00 30.37
C ALA A 343 16.65 27.00 31.40
N ASN A 344 15.45 26.75 31.94
CA ASN A 344 14.84 27.62 32.96
C ASN A 344 15.62 27.66 34.28
N VAL A 345 16.18 26.52 34.71
CA VAL A 345 17.07 26.49 35.89
C VAL A 345 18.33 27.33 35.63
N ALA A 346 18.95 27.19 34.46
CA ALA A 346 20.11 28.01 34.08
C ALA A 346 19.74 29.50 34.06
N PHE A 347 18.57 29.87 33.53
CA PHE A 347 18.08 31.26 33.54
C PHE A 347 17.91 31.79 34.96
N THR A 348 17.28 31.01 35.84
CA THR A 348 17.06 31.38 37.24
C THR A 348 18.39 31.67 37.94
N ASN A 349 19.39 30.81 37.75
CA ASN A 349 20.73 30.99 38.31
C ASN A 349 21.40 32.25 37.75
N ARG A 350 21.38 32.44 36.43
CA ARG A 350 22.04 33.60 35.79
C ARG A 350 21.38 34.93 36.17
N ILE A 351 20.06 34.96 36.35
CA ILE A 351 19.34 36.13 36.83
C ILE A 351 19.78 36.47 38.25
N SER A 352 19.88 35.47 39.14
CA SER A 352 20.36 35.66 40.51
C SER A 352 21.79 36.21 40.54
N GLU A 353 22.71 35.60 39.78
CA GLU A 353 24.10 36.04 39.69
C GLU A 353 24.22 37.49 39.20
N THR A 354 23.41 37.86 38.19
CA THR A 354 23.40 39.21 37.63
C THR A 354 22.84 40.22 38.62
N ALA A 355 21.79 39.86 39.35
CA ALA A 355 21.21 40.70 40.41
C ALA A 355 22.22 40.94 41.55
N ASP A 356 22.93 39.89 41.98
CA ASP A 356 23.96 39.99 43.02
C ASP A 356 25.14 40.85 42.59
N ALA A 357 25.60 40.69 41.34
CA ALA A 357 26.67 41.52 40.78
C ALA A 357 26.26 43.00 40.74
N LYS A 358 25.04 43.29 40.28
CA LYS A 358 24.48 44.66 40.28
C LYS A 358 24.45 45.25 41.70
N ASN A 359 23.92 44.51 42.68
CA ASN A 359 23.82 44.97 44.07
C ASN A 359 25.20 45.26 44.67
N LYS A 360 26.20 44.41 44.39
CA LYS A 360 27.59 44.63 44.79
C LYS A 360 28.18 45.88 44.16
N ILE A 361 28.00 46.08 42.85
CA ILE A 361 28.49 47.27 42.14
C ILE A 361 27.85 48.54 42.69
N GLN A 362 26.54 48.53 42.95
CA GLN A 362 25.84 49.66 43.59
C GLN A 362 26.40 49.97 44.98
N THR A 363 26.70 48.94 45.77
CA THR A 363 27.32 49.09 47.08
C THR A 363 28.74 49.68 46.98
N HIS A 364 29.55 49.21 46.02
CA HIS A 364 30.89 49.75 45.78
C HIS A 364 30.86 51.19 45.28
N LEU A 365 29.90 51.54 44.41
CA LEU A 365 29.70 52.90 43.95
C LEU A 365 29.44 53.85 45.12
N ALA A 366 28.54 53.48 46.04
CA ALA A 366 28.26 54.28 47.24
C ALA A 366 29.52 54.49 48.10
N LYS A 367 30.34 53.45 48.29
CA LYS A 367 31.61 53.55 49.03
C LYS A 367 32.63 54.46 48.33
N ILE A 368 32.76 54.36 47.01
CA ILE A 368 33.69 55.19 46.23
C ILE A 368 33.25 56.66 46.28
N LEU A 369 31.95 56.94 46.17
CA LEU A 369 31.43 58.31 46.31
C LEU A 369 31.72 58.89 47.69
N GLN A 370 31.60 58.08 48.75
CA GLN A 370 31.99 58.49 50.10
C GLN A 370 33.49 58.79 50.20
N GLU A 371 34.34 57.93 49.64
CA GLU A 371 35.80 58.15 49.62
C GLU A 371 36.18 59.41 48.83
N ILE A 372 35.51 59.69 47.70
CA ILE A 372 35.70 60.93 46.95
C ILE A 372 35.35 62.14 47.83
N PHE A 373 34.23 62.09 48.53
CA PHE A 373 33.84 63.18 49.45
C PHE A 373 34.86 63.37 50.58
N ASP A 374 35.31 62.28 51.22
CA ASP A 374 36.26 62.33 52.33
C ASP A 374 37.65 62.83 51.87
N THR A 375 38.07 62.45 50.66
CA THR A 375 39.32 62.96 50.05
C THR A 375 39.20 64.43 49.66
N GLU A 376 38.07 64.90 49.15
CA GLU A 376 37.80 66.32 48.91
C GLU A 376 37.82 67.15 50.21
N MET A 377 37.21 66.64 51.28
CA MET A 377 37.26 67.25 52.61
C MET A 377 38.71 67.34 53.11
N THR A 378 39.51 66.29 52.90
CA THR A 378 40.92 66.25 53.26
C THR A 378 41.74 67.28 52.48
N ILE A 379 41.49 67.44 51.17
CA ILE A 379 42.12 68.48 50.35
C ILE A 379 41.81 69.88 50.90
N GLU A 380 40.55 70.15 51.27
CA GLU A 380 40.20 71.47 51.82
C GLU A 380 40.81 71.69 53.21
N ALA A 381 40.89 70.65 54.05
CA ALA A 381 41.58 70.72 55.33
C ALA A 381 43.08 71.04 55.14
N VAL A 382 43.75 70.41 54.18
CA VAL A 382 45.15 70.71 53.83
C VAL A 382 45.30 72.14 53.30
N ARG A 383 44.41 72.59 52.40
CA ARG A 383 44.41 73.98 51.90
C ARG A 383 44.23 74.98 53.05
N LYS A 384 43.33 74.70 53.99
CA LYS A 384 43.14 75.51 55.19
C LYS A 384 44.40 75.56 56.06
N ALA A 385 45.03 74.41 56.32
CA ALA A 385 46.27 74.34 57.09
C ALA A 385 47.40 75.16 56.44
N ILE A 386 47.55 75.09 55.10
CA ILE A 386 48.52 75.93 54.36
C ILE A 386 48.22 77.42 54.58
N ARG A 387 46.96 77.85 54.46
CA ARG A 387 46.55 79.25 54.70
C ARG A 387 46.90 79.71 56.11
N GLU A 388 46.61 78.89 57.12
CA GLU A 388 46.90 79.19 58.53
C GLU A 388 48.41 79.36 58.79
N LYS A 389 49.24 78.49 58.22
CA LYS A 389 50.72 78.59 58.33
C LYS A 389 51.33 79.73 57.51
N GLY A 390 50.61 80.26 56.51
CA GLY A 390 51.06 81.37 55.68
C GLY A 390 51.41 82.63 56.48
N SER A 391 50.68 82.92 57.56
CA SER A 391 50.96 84.06 58.44
C SER A 391 52.31 83.93 59.14
N SER A 392 52.60 82.76 59.72
CA SER A 392 53.86 82.47 60.41
C SER A 392 55.04 82.47 59.43
N LEU A 393 54.85 81.90 58.23
CA LEU A 393 55.84 81.92 57.16
C LEU A 393 56.16 83.35 56.72
N LYS A 394 55.13 84.20 56.54
CA LYS A 394 55.32 85.61 56.18
C LYS A 394 56.12 86.35 57.24
N VAL A 395 55.84 86.12 58.53
CA VAL A 395 56.64 86.69 59.64
C VAL A 395 58.10 86.21 59.57
N ALA A 396 58.34 84.91 59.36
CA ALA A 396 59.68 84.38 59.23
C ALA A 396 60.43 84.99 58.04
N GLN A 397 59.79 85.12 56.87
CA GLN A 397 60.36 85.76 55.68
C GLN A 397 60.64 87.25 55.90
N THR A 398 59.71 88.02 56.48
CA THR A 398 59.94 89.44 56.79
C THR A 398 61.08 89.62 57.78
N ARG A 399 61.15 88.78 58.83
CA ARG A 399 62.27 88.79 59.77
C ARG A 399 63.59 88.50 59.07
N LEU A 400 63.63 87.53 58.15
CA LEU A 400 64.82 87.21 57.39
C LEU A 400 65.22 88.38 56.47
N ASP A 401 64.27 88.98 55.76
CA ASP A 401 64.48 90.13 54.85
C ASP A 401 65.07 91.34 55.58
N GLU A 402 64.47 91.77 56.69
CA GLU A 402 64.99 92.87 57.51
C GLU A 402 66.42 92.59 57.98
N ARG A 403 66.75 91.33 58.28
CA ARG A 403 68.09 90.92 58.69
C ARG A 403 69.11 90.90 57.54
N THR A 404 68.68 90.88 56.27
CA THR A 404 69.59 91.01 55.12
C THR A 404 70.09 92.44 54.91
N ARG A 405 69.47 93.44 55.55
CA ARG A 405 69.84 94.86 55.47
C ARG A 405 70.91 95.28 56.49
N ARG A 406 71.48 94.34 57.24
CA ARG A 406 72.51 94.62 58.23
C ARG A 406 73.81 95.08 57.56
N PRO A 407 74.43 96.18 58.01
CA PRO A 407 75.61 96.72 57.36
C PRO A 407 76.89 95.93 57.70
N ASN A 408 77.79 95.79 56.73
CA ASN A 408 79.17 95.29 56.88
C ASN A 408 79.25 93.90 57.55
N VAL A 409 80.10 93.76 58.58
CA VAL A 409 80.40 92.50 59.28
C VAL A 409 79.19 91.94 60.06
N GLU A 410 78.19 92.78 60.34
CA GLU A 410 76.95 92.39 61.03
C GLU A 410 75.99 91.60 60.12
N LEU A 411 76.27 91.48 58.82
CA LEU A 411 75.59 90.57 57.90
C LEU A 411 76.05 89.11 58.13
N CYS A 412 75.87 88.67 59.36
CA CYS A 412 76.28 87.35 59.83
C CYS A 412 75.15 86.33 59.62
N ARG A 413 75.50 85.15 59.07
CA ARG A 413 74.62 83.98 59.03
C ARG A 413 74.65 83.26 60.38
N ASP A 414 73.72 83.63 61.25
CA ASP A 414 73.58 83.02 62.57
C ASP A 414 72.54 81.89 62.59
N TYR A 415 72.48 81.17 63.72
CA TYR A 415 71.57 80.05 63.91
C TYR A 415 70.09 80.40 63.68
N ALA A 416 69.71 81.65 63.89
CA ALA A 416 68.35 82.14 63.67
C ALA A 416 67.99 82.34 62.19
N GLN A 417 68.97 82.36 61.27
CA GLN A 417 68.73 82.38 59.81
C GLN A 417 68.75 80.97 59.17
N LEU A 418 69.30 79.97 59.87
CA LEU A 418 69.51 78.61 59.35
C LEU A 418 68.37 77.63 59.65
N ARG A 419 67.43 78.00 60.53
CA ARG A 419 66.23 77.25 60.89
C ARG A 419 64.99 78.08 60.56
#